data_AF-A0A2T4T3I5-F1
#
_entry.id   AF-A0A2T4T3I5-F1
#
_cell.length_a   1.000
_cell.length_b   1.000
_cell.length_c   1.000
_cell.angle_alpha   90.00
_cell.angle_beta   90.00
_cell.angle_gamma   90.00
#
_symmetry.space_group_name_H-M   'P 1'
#
loop_
_entity.id
_entity.type
_entity.pdbx_description
1 polymer ?
#
loop_
_entity_poly.entity_id
_entity_poly.type
_entity_poly.pdbx_seq_one_letter_code
_entity_poly.pdbx_strand_id
1 'polypeptide(L)'
;MNLEFSNKGVKGCVSSAFSYMLRNKTEVLRQSYVAAIVSAIATGFYIYLLLPSESLHQIATAHPMVALGSFTFAILFSALSSIWYFSRLLGCVTGNYAIIFKRSLLSCLLITIVLQLVLLCGNMLLMGLWKIIDTHSVISQTAFEIVKLLFVLLYIIWLLPFCYSMMRYIHEKELPVGSIFRQLYVEGFKHKGFIALTLFVLILICSVVLVIVLMPGLILILEYLIHEKGLAMGDPNSLPHNFPFLLYPTLAVLFFIGQYVLGFCYYTMYFVYLSIKKRVDEKAKATIHRS
;
A
#
# COMPACT_ATOMS: atom_id res chain seq x y z
N MET A 1 -26.10 -14.26 -2.13
CA MET A 1 -26.44 -12.86 -1.79
C MET A 1 -26.54 -12.08 -3.10
N ASN A 2 -27.77 -11.75 -3.53
CA ASN A 2 -28.01 -11.00 -4.77
C ASN A 2 -27.69 -9.53 -4.55
N LEU A 3 -26.40 -9.17 -4.67
CA LEU A 3 -26.02 -7.77 -4.84
C LEU A 3 -26.48 -7.38 -6.24
N GLU A 4 -27.53 -6.58 -6.32
CA GLU A 4 -28.00 -6.02 -7.58
C GLU A 4 -26.95 -5.02 -8.09
N PHE A 5 -26.04 -5.51 -8.93
CA PHE A 5 -24.94 -4.75 -9.49
C PHE A 5 -25.46 -3.88 -10.65
N SER A 6 -26.27 -2.87 -10.35
CA SER A 6 -26.46 -1.73 -11.26
C SER A 6 -25.09 -1.15 -11.65
N ASN A 7 -24.97 -0.56 -12.83
CA ASN A 7 -23.73 0.00 -13.37
C ASN A 7 -23.27 1.20 -12.49
N LYS A 8 -22.55 0.90 -11.41
CA LYS A 8 -22.23 1.87 -10.36
C LYS A 8 -21.09 2.78 -10.81
N GLY A 9 -21.31 4.10 -10.74
CA GLY A 9 -20.24 5.10 -10.76
C GLY A 9 -19.44 5.07 -9.46
N VAL A 10 -18.48 5.98 -9.30
CA VAL A 10 -17.55 6.02 -8.15
C VAL A 10 -18.30 6.04 -6.82
N LYS A 11 -19.33 6.91 -6.70
CA LYS A 11 -20.21 6.98 -5.53
C LYS A 11 -20.84 5.64 -5.19
N GLY A 12 -21.27 4.88 -6.19
CA GLY A 12 -21.90 3.58 -6.01
C GLY A 12 -20.92 2.53 -5.48
N CYS A 13 -19.68 2.50 -5.97
CA CYS A 13 -18.64 1.59 -5.47
C CYS A 13 -18.27 1.90 -4.02
N VAL A 14 -18.00 3.17 -3.70
CA VAL A 14 -17.67 3.65 -2.34
C VAL A 14 -18.83 3.36 -1.37
N SER A 15 -20.06 3.70 -1.75
CA SER A 15 -21.25 3.45 -0.93
C SER A 15 -21.48 1.94 -0.72
N SER A 16 -21.26 1.11 -1.74
CA SER A 16 -21.40 -0.35 -1.60
C SER A 16 -20.36 -0.93 -0.65
N ALA A 17 -19.10 -0.50 -0.74
CA ALA A 17 -18.05 -0.89 0.19
C ALA A 17 -18.39 -0.51 1.63
N PHE A 18 -18.85 0.73 1.84
CA PHE A 18 -19.22 1.23 3.15
C PHE A 18 -20.40 0.44 3.73
N SER A 19 -21.45 0.21 2.93
CA SER A 19 -22.62 -0.56 3.35
C SER A 19 -22.26 -2.02 3.67
N TYR A 20 -21.32 -2.63 2.94
CA TYR A 20 -20.86 -3.98 3.19
C TYR A 20 -20.12 -4.08 4.52
N MET A 21 -19.18 -3.16 4.79
CA MET A 21 -18.46 -3.12 6.07
C MET A 21 -19.40 -2.91 7.26
N LEU A 22 -20.39 -2.02 7.14
CA LEU A 22 -21.33 -1.76 8.23
C LEU A 22 -22.25 -2.95 8.50
N ARG A 23 -22.79 -3.58 7.45
CA ARG A 23 -23.69 -4.74 7.59
C ARG A 23 -22.99 -5.96 8.15
N ASN A 24 -21.72 -6.17 7.78
CA ASN A 24 -20.95 -7.36 8.17
C ASN A 24 -19.84 -7.03 9.19
N LYS A 25 -19.96 -5.94 9.96
CA LYS A 25 -18.89 -5.44 10.83
C LYS A 25 -18.34 -6.49 11.81
N THR A 26 -19.23 -7.29 12.39
CA THR A 26 -18.87 -8.33 13.36
C THR A 26 -18.09 -9.46 12.70
N GLU A 27 -18.52 -9.90 11.52
CA GLU A 27 -17.85 -10.96 10.77
C GLU A 27 -16.48 -10.51 10.25
N VAL A 28 -16.43 -9.31 9.65
CA VAL A 28 -15.17 -8.72 9.17
C VAL A 28 -14.17 -8.59 10.32
N LEU A 29 -14.59 -8.08 11.48
CA LEU A 29 -13.71 -7.96 12.64
C LEU A 29 -13.30 -9.34 13.16
N ARG A 30 -14.25 -10.26 13.37
CA ARG A 30 -13.98 -11.60 13.90
C ARG A 30 -13.01 -12.42 13.03
N GLN A 31 -13.09 -12.28 11.70
CA GLN A 31 -12.24 -13.06 10.79
C GLN A 31 -10.87 -12.41 10.53
N SER A 32 -10.73 -11.10 10.77
CA SER A 32 -9.50 -10.35 10.44
C SER A 32 -8.70 -9.87 11.64
N TYR A 33 -9.27 -9.78 12.85
CA TYR A 33 -8.63 -9.09 13.98
C TYR A 33 -7.27 -9.68 14.37
N VAL A 34 -7.11 -11.01 14.36
CA VAL A 34 -5.80 -11.65 14.65
C VAL A 34 -4.76 -11.23 13.63
N ALA A 35 -5.11 -11.28 12.35
CA ALA A 35 -4.21 -10.88 11.28
C ALA A 35 -3.91 -9.37 11.33
N ALA A 36 -4.89 -8.55 11.73
CA ALA A 36 -4.74 -7.10 11.92
C ALA A 36 -3.83 -6.75 13.11
N ILE A 37 -3.92 -7.49 14.22
CA ILE A 37 -3.04 -7.30 15.39
C ILE A 37 -1.61 -7.65 15.00
N VAL A 38 -1.41 -8.81 14.37
CA VAL A 38 -0.07 -9.26 13.96
C VAL A 38 0.53 -8.30 12.94
N SER A 39 -0.25 -7.83 11.96
CA SER A 39 0.23 -6.86 10.98
C SER A 39 0.53 -5.50 11.61
N ALA A 40 -0.25 -5.06 12.60
CA ALA A 40 -0.01 -3.79 13.28
C ALA A 40 1.26 -3.84 14.14
N ILE A 41 1.49 -4.93 14.87
CA ILE A 41 2.72 -5.20 15.64
C ILE A 41 3.93 -5.22 14.69
N ALA A 42 3.84 -5.99 13.59
CA ALA A 42 4.90 -6.08 12.59
C ALA A 42 5.22 -4.72 11.95
N THR A 43 4.19 -3.93 11.61
CA THR A 43 4.34 -2.59 11.03
C THR A 43 4.95 -1.62 12.04
N GLY A 44 4.47 -1.62 13.28
CA GLY A 44 5.01 -0.79 14.35
C GLY A 44 6.49 -1.11 14.61
N PHE A 45 6.87 -2.38 14.56
CA PHE A 45 8.25 -2.82 14.77
C PHE A 45 9.15 -2.39 13.62
N TYR A 46 8.66 -2.54 12.38
CA TYR A 46 9.36 -2.05 11.19
C TYR A 46 9.57 -0.53 11.22
N ILE A 47 8.53 0.24 11.57
CA ILE A 47 8.61 1.70 11.72
C ILE A 47 9.61 2.06 12.83
N TYR A 48 9.57 1.36 13.97
CA TYR A 48 10.50 1.55 15.07
C TYR A 48 11.96 1.35 14.66
N LEU A 49 12.26 0.32 13.87
CA LEU A 49 13.62 0.11 13.35
C LEU A 49 14.06 1.15 12.32
N LEU A 50 13.12 1.77 11.60
CA LEU A 50 13.41 2.86 10.66
C LEU A 50 13.74 4.18 11.37
N LEU A 51 13.35 4.34 12.63
CA LEU A 51 13.65 5.55 13.40
C LEU A 51 15.15 5.62 13.69
N PRO A 52 15.80 6.77 13.44
CA PRO A 52 17.21 6.95 13.71
C PRO A 52 17.47 6.81 15.21
N SER A 53 18.40 5.95 15.60
CA SER A 53 18.83 5.81 16.99
C SER A 53 20.34 5.66 17.04
N GLU A 54 21.00 6.48 17.84
CA GLU A 54 22.46 6.36 18.08
C GLU A 54 22.83 4.94 18.55
N SER A 55 22.05 4.37 19.48
CA SER A 55 22.27 3.02 19.99
C SER A 55 22.16 1.94 18.89
N LEU A 56 21.16 2.05 18.02
CA LEU A 56 20.93 1.10 16.94
C LEU A 56 21.98 1.27 15.83
N HIS A 57 22.47 2.49 15.59
CA HIS A 57 23.57 2.77 14.68
C HIS A 57 24.90 2.18 15.19
N GLN A 58 25.19 2.33 16.49
CA GLN A 58 26.37 1.72 17.11
C GLN A 58 26.33 0.19 17.05
N ILE A 59 25.16 -0.42 17.31
CA ILE A 59 24.97 -1.87 17.17
C ILE A 59 25.12 -2.30 15.71
N ALA A 60 24.59 -1.53 14.75
CA ALA A 60 24.66 -1.83 13.33
C ALA A 60 26.09 -1.70 12.77
N THR A 61 26.90 -0.76 13.28
CA THR A 61 28.30 -0.62 12.89
C THR A 61 29.17 -1.71 13.52
N ALA A 62 28.91 -2.10 14.77
CA ALA A 62 29.61 -3.20 15.44
C ALA A 62 29.27 -4.58 14.84
N HIS A 63 28.00 -4.79 14.47
CA HIS A 63 27.48 -6.07 13.97
C HIS A 63 26.59 -5.89 12.72
N PRO A 64 27.18 -5.57 11.55
CA PRO A 64 26.44 -5.22 10.35
C PRO A 64 25.54 -6.35 9.83
N MET A 65 25.98 -7.61 9.96
CA MET A 65 25.19 -8.77 9.52
C MET A 65 23.95 -8.99 10.40
N VAL A 66 24.05 -8.73 11.70
CA VAL A 66 22.93 -8.86 12.64
C VAL A 66 21.90 -7.77 12.38
N ALA A 67 22.35 -6.53 12.16
CA ALA A 67 21.47 -5.43 11.78
C ALA A 67 20.78 -5.69 10.42
N LEU A 68 21.53 -6.12 9.40
CA LEU A 68 20.94 -6.48 8.12
C LEU A 68 19.88 -7.60 8.28
N GLY A 69 20.17 -8.62 9.09
CA GLY A 69 19.25 -9.70 9.40
C GLY A 69 17.97 -9.23 10.10
N SER A 70 18.08 -8.31 11.08
CA SER A 70 16.90 -7.79 11.80
C SER A 70 16.03 -6.90 10.91
N PHE A 71 16.62 -6.04 10.08
CA PHE A 71 15.89 -5.22 9.11
C PHE A 71 15.18 -6.06 8.06
N THR A 72 15.88 -7.04 7.47
CA THR A 72 15.27 -7.93 6.46
C THR A 72 14.14 -8.76 7.06
N PHE A 73 14.32 -9.28 8.27
CA PHE A 73 13.26 -9.96 9.01
C PHE A 73 12.04 -9.05 9.24
N ALA A 74 12.24 -7.83 9.73
CA ALA A 74 11.14 -6.90 10.00
C ALA A 74 10.35 -6.55 8.74
N ILE A 75 11.03 -6.34 7.61
CA ILE A 75 10.39 -6.08 6.31
C ILE A 75 9.55 -7.28 5.87
N LEU A 76 10.15 -8.48 5.88
CA LEU A 76 9.45 -9.70 5.45
C LEU A 76 8.27 -10.02 6.36
N PHE A 77 8.43 -9.84 7.67
CA PHE A 77 7.38 -10.06 8.65
C PHE A 77 6.21 -9.08 8.48
N SER A 78 6.50 -7.79 8.27
CA SER A 78 5.49 -6.77 7.96
C SER A 78 4.78 -7.03 6.62
N ALA A 79 5.51 -7.42 5.58
CA ALA A 79 4.93 -7.76 4.28
C ALA A 79 4.04 -9.01 4.36
N LEU A 80 4.48 -10.08 5.01
CA LEU A 80 3.72 -11.33 5.10
C LEU A 80 2.45 -11.16 5.95
N SER A 81 2.55 -10.44 7.07
CA SER A 81 1.41 -10.16 7.95
C SER A 81 0.38 -9.24 7.30
N SER A 82 0.79 -8.22 6.54
CA SER A 82 -0.12 -7.37 5.77
C SER A 82 -0.84 -8.13 4.64
N ILE A 83 -0.12 -9.01 3.92
CA ILE A 83 -0.73 -9.91 2.93
C ILE A 83 -1.74 -10.84 3.60
N TRP A 84 -1.43 -11.36 4.79
CA TRP A 84 -2.34 -12.20 5.55
C TRP A 84 -3.62 -11.46 5.95
N TYR A 85 -3.48 -10.23 6.48
CA TYR A 85 -4.61 -9.36 6.81
C TYR A 85 -5.48 -9.07 5.58
N PHE A 86 -4.87 -8.62 4.49
CA PHE A 86 -5.56 -8.34 3.23
C PHE A 86 -6.31 -9.56 2.69
N SER A 87 -5.69 -10.74 2.78
CA SER A 87 -6.30 -12.00 2.35
C SER A 87 -7.50 -12.41 3.22
N ARG A 88 -7.45 -12.13 4.53
CA ARG A 88 -8.58 -12.34 5.44
C ARG A 88 -9.74 -11.41 5.13
N LEU A 89 -9.46 -10.13 4.88
CA LEU A 89 -10.49 -9.16 4.49
C LEU A 89 -11.22 -9.56 3.21
N LEU A 90 -10.48 -9.87 2.13
CA LEU A 90 -11.08 -10.30 0.87
C LEU A 90 -11.72 -11.69 0.97
N GLY A 91 -11.17 -12.55 1.83
CA GLY A 91 -11.76 -13.84 2.16
C GLY A 91 -13.18 -13.75 2.72
N CYS A 92 -13.51 -12.68 3.45
CA CYS A 92 -14.87 -12.45 3.95
C CYS A 92 -15.91 -12.31 2.83
N VAL A 93 -15.48 -11.93 1.61
CA VAL A 93 -16.39 -11.77 0.47
C VAL A 93 -16.64 -13.10 -0.25
N THR A 94 -15.61 -13.96 -0.34
CA THR A 94 -15.64 -15.16 -1.18
C THR A 94 -15.70 -16.48 -0.40
N GLY A 95 -15.43 -16.46 0.90
CA GLY A 95 -15.31 -17.64 1.78
C GLY A 95 -14.03 -18.48 1.57
N ASN A 96 -13.17 -18.15 0.60
CA ASN A 96 -12.05 -19.01 0.19
C ASN A 96 -10.68 -18.45 0.61
N TYR A 97 -10.41 -18.42 1.92
CA TYR A 97 -9.24 -17.75 2.53
C TYR A 97 -7.88 -18.27 2.03
N ALA A 98 -7.67 -19.59 1.98
CA ALA A 98 -6.36 -20.17 1.64
C ALA A 98 -5.95 -19.90 0.18
N ILE A 99 -6.92 -19.98 -0.74
CA ILE A 99 -6.69 -19.69 -2.16
C ILE A 99 -6.36 -18.21 -2.35
N ILE A 100 -7.12 -17.33 -1.70
CA ILE A 100 -6.87 -15.88 -1.75
C ILE A 100 -5.49 -15.56 -1.19
N PHE A 101 -5.10 -16.17 -0.07
CA PHE A 101 -3.79 -15.95 0.52
C PHE A 101 -2.65 -16.31 -0.44
N LYS A 102 -2.67 -17.52 -1.01
CA LYS A 102 -1.64 -17.97 -1.97
C LYS A 102 -1.55 -17.03 -3.18
N ARG A 103 -2.70 -16.60 -3.72
CA ARG A 103 -2.75 -15.73 -4.90
C ARG A 103 -2.36 -14.30 -4.58
N SER A 104 -2.78 -13.78 -3.44
CA SER A 104 -2.36 -12.47 -2.96
C SER A 104 -0.85 -12.44 -2.77
N LEU A 105 -0.28 -13.44 -2.09
CA LEU A 105 1.16 -13.57 -1.90
C LEU A 105 1.91 -13.55 -3.24
N LEU A 106 1.48 -14.38 -4.18
CA LEU A 106 2.13 -14.47 -5.50
C LEU A 106 2.01 -13.16 -6.30
N SER A 107 0.83 -12.53 -6.31
CA SER A 107 0.62 -11.25 -6.99
C SER A 107 1.42 -10.11 -6.35
N CYS A 108 1.46 -10.03 -5.02
CA CYS A 108 2.21 -9.01 -4.30
C CYS A 108 3.70 -9.16 -4.56
N LEU A 109 4.26 -10.37 -4.44
CA LEU A 109 5.67 -10.63 -4.70
C LEU A 109 6.05 -10.23 -6.13
N LEU A 110 5.31 -10.69 -7.13
CA LEU A 110 5.62 -10.39 -8.52
C LEU A 110 5.48 -8.90 -8.85
N ILE A 111 4.41 -8.24 -8.37
CA ILE A 111 4.26 -6.80 -8.56
C ILE A 111 5.43 -6.10 -7.89
N THR A 112 5.77 -6.39 -6.64
CA THR A 112 6.90 -5.74 -5.94
C THR A 112 8.24 -5.94 -6.65
N ILE A 113 8.55 -7.14 -7.14
CA ILE A 113 9.78 -7.41 -7.89
C ILE A 113 9.82 -6.56 -9.17
N VAL A 114 8.73 -6.53 -9.92
CA VAL A 114 8.63 -5.73 -11.13
C VAL A 114 8.73 -4.22 -10.81
N LEU A 115 8.09 -3.75 -9.74
CA LEU A 115 8.19 -2.36 -9.29
C LEU A 115 9.62 -1.97 -8.92
N GLN A 116 10.33 -2.82 -8.19
CA GLN A 116 11.71 -2.59 -7.80
C GLN A 116 12.66 -2.60 -9.01
N LEU A 117 12.47 -3.51 -9.97
CA LEU A 117 13.23 -3.52 -11.22
C LEU A 117 13.03 -2.24 -12.04
N VAL A 118 11.79 -1.75 -12.13
CA VAL A 118 11.48 -0.48 -12.82
C VAL A 118 12.12 0.71 -12.12
N LEU A 119 12.07 0.76 -10.78
CA LEU A 119 12.70 1.83 -10.00
C LEU A 119 14.23 1.80 -10.11
N LEU A 120 14.84 0.61 -10.06
CA LEU A 120 16.28 0.45 -10.23
C LEU A 120 16.73 0.93 -11.62
N CYS A 121 16.03 0.49 -12.67
CA CYS A 121 16.31 0.91 -14.04
C CYS A 121 16.14 2.43 -14.21
N GLY A 122 15.04 2.99 -13.69
CA GLY A 122 14.78 4.43 -13.71
C GLY A 122 15.86 5.23 -12.98
N ASN A 123 16.32 4.74 -11.82
CA ASN A 123 17.39 5.40 -11.07
C ASN A 123 18.73 5.37 -11.81
N MET A 124 19.07 4.24 -12.44
CA MET A 124 20.27 4.13 -13.27
C MET A 124 20.22 5.10 -14.47
N LEU A 125 19.06 5.24 -15.11
CA LEU A 125 18.84 6.22 -16.19
C LEU A 125 19.00 7.66 -15.69
N LEU A 126 18.37 8.02 -14.56
CA LEU A 126 18.49 9.35 -13.97
C LEU A 126 19.93 9.67 -13.53
N MET A 127 20.65 8.71 -12.96
CA MET A 127 22.06 8.87 -12.60
C MET A 127 22.96 9.06 -13.83
N GLY A 128 22.66 8.35 -14.93
CA GLY A 128 23.32 8.57 -16.22
C GLY A 128 23.10 9.98 -16.76
N LEU A 129 21.86 10.47 -16.70
CA LEU A 129 21.52 11.85 -17.09
C LEU A 129 22.21 12.89 -16.20
N TRP A 130 22.27 12.65 -14.89
CA TRP A 130 22.92 13.54 -13.92
C TRP A 130 24.41 13.77 -14.24
N LYS A 131 25.13 12.75 -14.71
CA LYS A 131 26.55 12.87 -15.08
C LYS A 131 26.81 13.74 -16.31
N ILE A 132 25.81 13.94 -17.15
CA ILE A 132 25.92 14.72 -18.40
C ILE A 132 25.56 16.20 -18.14
N ILE A 133 24.90 16.49 -17.01
CA ILE A 133 24.44 17.82 -16.67
C ILE A 133 25.62 18.70 -16.24
N ASP A 134 25.69 19.90 -16.80
CA ASP A 134 26.61 20.93 -16.34
C ASP A 134 26.17 21.45 -14.96
N THR A 135 26.81 20.93 -13.92
CA THR A 135 26.50 21.19 -12.51
C THR A 135 26.63 22.67 -12.14
N HIS A 136 27.29 23.50 -12.95
CA HIS A 136 27.50 24.92 -12.67
C HIS A 136 26.34 25.82 -13.14
N SER A 137 25.43 25.33 -13.97
CA SER A 137 24.29 26.12 -14.47
C SER A 137 23.01 25.82 -13.70
N VAL A 138 22.37 26.86 -13.16
CA VAL A 138 21.08 26.75 -12.43
C VAL A 138 19.96 26.22 -13.35
N ILE A 139 20.03 26.54 -14.65
CA ILE A 139 19.04 26.14 -15.65
C ILE A 139 19.05 24.62 -15.87
N SER A 140 20.23 23.99 -15.87
CA SER A 140 20.36 22.55 -16.09
C SER A 140 19.89 21.74 -14.86
N GLN A 141 20.19 22.23 -13.65
CA GLN A 141 19.73 21.63 -12.39
C GLN A 141 18.21 21.69 -12.24
N THR A 142 17.61 22.83 -12.56
CA THR A 142 16.14 22.98 -12.51
C THR A 142 15.45 22.11 -13.56
N ALA A 143 16.00 22.01 -14.77
CA ALA A 143 15.49 21.10 -15.79
C ALA A 143 15.55 19.62 -15.35
N PHE A 144 16.62 19.20 -14.66
CA PHE A 144 16.75 17.83 -14.15
C PHE A 144 15.69 17.48 -13.10
N GLU A 145 15.41 18.38 -12.16
CA GLU A 145 14.36 18.14 -11.15
C GLU A 145 12.97 18.06 -11.79
N ILE A 146 12.70 18.83 -12.86
CA ILE A 146 11.46 18.72 -13.63
C ILE A 146 11.36 17.34 -14.32
N VAL A 147 12.44 16.87 -14.94
CA VAL A 147 12.49 15.54 -15.58
C VAL A 147 12.24 14.43 -14.56
N LYS A 148 12.86 14.53 -13.38
CA LYS A 148 12.65 13.59 -12.27
C LYS A 148 11.19 13.59 -11.80
N LEU A 149 10.57 14.77 -11.66
CA LEU A 149 9.16 14.90 -11.29
C LEU A 149 8.24 14.29 -12.35
N LEU A 150 8.53 14.50 -13.63
CA LEU A 150 7.80 13.88 -14.74
C LEU A 150 7.91 12.35 -14.71
N PHE A 151 9.10 11.81 -14.42
CA PHE A 151 9.31 10.37 -14.28
C PHE A 151 8.47 9.77 -13.15
N VAL A 152 8.38 10.45 -12.01
CA VAL A 152 7.53 10.05 -10.89
C VAL A 152 6.05 10.06 -11.27
N LEU A 153 5.58 11.10 -11.99
CA LEU A 153 4.19 11.15 -12.49
C LEU A 153 3.86 10.01 -13.43
N LEU A 154 4.75 9.71 -14.38
CA LEU A 154 4.60 8.59 -15.30
C LEU A 154 4.56 7.26 -14.56
N TYR A 155 5.40 7.09 -13.54
CA TYR A 155 5.41 5.92 -12.68
C TYR A 155 4.06 5.73 -11.95
N ILE A 156 3.49 6.80 -11.38
CA ILE A 156 2.17 6.75 -10.74
C ILE A 156 1.10 6.32 -11.74
N ILE A 157 1.06 6.92 -12.94
CA ILE A 157 0.10 6.56 -14.00
C ILE A 157 0.22 5.09 -14.39
N TRP A 158 1.44 4.57 -14.43
CA TRP A 158 1.74 3.18 -14.72
C TRP A 158 1.34 2.22 -13.58
N LEU A 159 1.26 2.69 -12.34
CA LEU A 159 0.79 1.90 -11.20
C LEU A 159 -0.73 1.67 -11.19
N LEU A 160 -1.51 2.62 -11.72
CA LEU A 160 -2.98 2.62 -11.63
C LEU A 160 -3.65 1.28 -12.06
N PRO A 161 -3.30 0.68 -13.20
CA PRO A 161 -3.97 -0.53 -13.67
C PRO A 161 -3.71 -1.75 -12.80
N PHE A 162 -2.62 -1.75 -12.01
CA PHE A 162 -2.31 -2.86 -11.12
C PHE A 162 -3.37 -3.04 -10.02
N CYS A 163 -4.03 -1.97 -9.59
CA CYS A 163 -5.10 -2.10 -8.62
C CYS A 163 -6.28 -2.93 -9.15
N TYR A 164 -6.63 -2.77 -10.43
CA TYR A 164 -7.65 -3.60 -11.09
C TYR A 164 -7.12 -5.00 -11.36
N SER A 165 -5.93 -5.09 -11.94
CA SER A 165 -5.31 -6.35 -12.35
C SER A 165 -5.11 -7.32 -11.18
N MET A 166 -4.59 -6.82 -10.05
CA MET A 166 -4.43 -7.58 -8.82
C MET A 166 -5.77 -8.06 -8.28
N MET A 167 -6.77 -7.16 -8.20
CA MET A 167 -8.08 -7.50 -7.66
C MET A 167 -8.79 -8.57 -8.50
N ARG A 168 -8.71 -8.46 -9.84
CA ARG A 168 -9.27 -9.46 -10.74
C ARG A 168 -8.54 -10.79 -10.67
N TYR A 169 -7.20 -10.76 -10.67
CA TYR A 169 -6.39 -11.97 -10.53
C TYR A 169 -6.74 -12.72 -9.25
N ILE A 170 -6.83 -12.04 -8.09
CA ILE A 170 -7.13 -12.72 -6.82
C ILE A 170 -8.47 -13.48 -6.87
N HIS A 171 -9.50 -12.88 -7.48
CA HIS A 171 -10.87 -13.40 -7.44
C HIS A 171 -11.21 -14.41 -8.55
N GLU A 172 -10.58 -14.34 -9.72
CA GLU A 172 -10.87 -15.24 -10.86
C GLU A 172 -9.90 -16.41 -10.92
N LYS A 173 -10.34 -17.62 -10.55
CA LYS A 173 -9.47 -18.82 -10.35
C LYS A 173 -8.72 -19.29 -11.61
N GLU A 174 -9.23 -18.96 -12.79
CA GLU A 174 -8.75 -19.51 -14.07
C GLU A 174 -7.58 -18.73 -14.67
N LEU A 175 -7.21 -17.59 -14.08
CA LEU A 175 -6.22 -16.69 -14.68
C LEU A 175 -4.78 -17.06 -14.32
N PRO A 176 -3.89 -17.23 -15.31
CA PRO A 176 -2.46 -17.42 -15.06
C PRO A 176 -1.84 -16.11 -14.56
N VAL A 177 -0.73 -16.22 -13.83
CA VAL A 177 -0.09 -15.08 -13.17
C VAL A 177 0.44 -14.04 -14.15
N GLY A 178 0.94 -14.47 -15.32
CA GLY A 178 1.40 -13.57 -16.38
C GLY A 178 0.29 -12.69 -16.98
N SER A 179 -0.98 -13.05 -16.80
CA SER A 179 -2.10 -12.22 -17.25
C SER A 179 -2.17 -10.87 -16.51
N ILE A 180 -1.60 -10.79 -15.29
CA ILE A 180 -1.54 -9.58 -14.46
C ILE A 180 -0.88 -8.43 -15.22
N PHE A 181 0.20 -8.70 -15.95
CA PHE A 181 1.00 -7.67 -16.62
C PHE A 181 0.60 -7.41 -18.07
N ARG A 182 -0.24 -8.28 -18.66
CA ARG A 182 -0.61 -8.21 -20.08
C ARG A 182 -2.08 -7.90 -20.27
N GLN A 183 -2.93 -8.93 -20.28
CA GLN A 183 -4.36 -8.79 -20.62
C GLN A 183 -5.11 -7.96 -19.58
N LEU A 184 -4.94 -8.28 -18.29
CA LEU A 184 -5.62 -7.60 -17.19
C LEU A 184 -5.12 -6.16 -17.01
N TYR A 185 -3.82 -5.94 -17.21
CA TYR A 185 -3.21 -4.61 -17.17
C TYR A 185 -3.78 -3.70 -18.24
N VAL A 186 -3.81 -4.15 -19.50
CA VAL A 186 -4.34 -3.37 -20.63
C VAL A 186 -5.82 -3.06 -20.42
N GLU A 187 -6.60 -4.00 -19.90
CA GLU A 187 -8.01 -3.77 -19.60
C GLU A 187 -8.23 -2.75 -18.47
N GLY A 188 -7.40 -2.82 -17.42
CA GLY A 188 -7.38 -1.80 -16.36
C GLY A 188 -7.00 -0.42 -16.91
N PHE A 189 -6.03 -0.35 -17.82
CA PHE A 189 -5.59 0.89 -18.43
C PHE A 189 -6.67 1.54 -19.31
N LYS A 190 -7.51 0.75 -20.00
CA LYS A 190 -8.70 1.26 -20.72
C LYS A 190 -9.69 1.98 -19.80
N HIS A 191 -9.72 1.62 -18.52
CA HIS A 191 -10.58 2.21 -17.50
C HIS A 191 -9.82 3.08 -16.48
N LYS A 192 -8.60 3.52 -16.83
CA LYS A 192 -7.70 4.27 -15.92
C LYS A 192 -8.36 5.50 -15.31
N GLY A 193 -9.18 6.24 -16.04
CA GLY A 193 -9.87 7.43 -15.52
C GLY A 193 -10.85 7.11 -14.39
N PHE A 194 -11.57 5.99 -14.49
CA PHE A 194 -12.50 5.55 -13.44
C PHE A 194 -11.76 5.05 -12.19
N ILE A 195 -10.68 4.31 -12.40
CA ILE A 195 -9.80 3.84 -11.31
C ILE A 195 -9.14 5.04 -10.63
N ALA A 196 -8.57 5.97 -11.39
CA ALA A 196 -7.95 7.20 -10.90
C ALA A 196 -8.92 8.04 -10.07
N LEU A 197 -10.12 8.29 -10.59
CA LEU A 197 -11.14 9.07 -9.89
C LEU A 197 -11.57 8.38 -8.58
N THR A 198 -11.71 7.05 -8.58
CA THR A 198 -12.07 6.32 -7.37
C THR A 198 -10.95 6.36 -6.33
N LEU A 199 -9.70 6.14 -6.74
CA LEU A 199 -8.54 6.26 -5.86
C LEU A 199 -8.38 7.67 -5.31
N PHE A 200 -8.60 8.71 -6.13
CA PHE A 200 -8.57 10.09 -5.69
C PHE A 200 -9.61 10.38 -4.60
N VAL A 201 -10.85 9.94 -4.79
CA VAL A 201 -11.91 10.08 -3.77
C VAL A 201 -11.57 9.30 -2.50
N LEU A 202 -11.04 8.07 -2.63
CA LEU A 202 -10.60 7.26 -1.49
C LEU A 202 -9.46 7.94 -0.73
N ILE A 203 -8.47 8.51 -1.42
CA ILE A 203 -7.37 9.25 -0.79
C ILE A 203 -7.93 10.44 -0.02
N LEU A 204 -8.84 11.23 -0.60
CA LEU A 204 -9.43 12.38 0.07
C LEU A 204 -10.14 11.97 1.38
N ILE A 205 -10.99 10.93 1.32
CA ILE A 205 -11.74 10.47 2.50
C ILE A 205 -10.81 9.83 3.53
N CYS A 206 -9.97 8.89 3.12
CA CYS A 206 -9.15 8.09 4.03
C CYS A 206 -7.97 8.88 4.61
N SER A 207 -7.41 9.85 3.87
CA SER A 207 -6.30 10.68 4.38
C SER A 207 -6.74 11.50 5.59
N VAL A 208 -7.91 12.13 5.56
CA VAL A 208 -8.44 12.89 6.70
C VAL A 208 -8.59 12.00 7.93
N VAL A 209 -9.18 10.81 7.76
CA VAL A 209 -9.37 9.85 8.86
C VAL A 209 -8.03 9.34 9.38
N LEU A 210 -7.10 8.96 8.48
CA LEU A 210 -5.79 8.44 8.87
C LEU A 210 -4.93 9.50 9.55
N VAL A 211 -4.98 10.77 9.13
CA VAL A 211 -4.25 11.86 9.80
C VAL A 211 -4.76 12.02 11.23
N ILE A 212 -6.08 12.04 11.44
CA ILE A 212 -6.65 12.16 12.79
C ILE A 212 -6.28 10.96 13.66
N VAL A 213 -6.42 9.74 13.13
CA VAL A 213 -6.12 8.51 13.86
C VAL A 213 -4.62 8.41 14.19
N LEU A 214 -3.74 8.70 13.22
CA LEU A 214 -2.29 8.56 13.39
C LEU A 214 -1.64 9.77 14.06
N MET A 215 -2.38 10.87 14.29
CA MET A 215 -1.86 12.11 14.88
C MET A 215 -1.08 11.87 16.19
N PRO A 216 -1.56 11.07 17.17
CA PRO A 216 -0.82 10.85 18.41
C PRO A 216 0.53 10.17 18.15
N GLY A 217 0.57 9.24 17.20
CA GLY A 217 1.82 8.56 16.80
C GLY A 217 2.78 9.50 16.09
N LEU A 218 2.27 10.41 15.25
CA LEU A 218 3.10 11.43 14.58
C LEU A 218 3.73 12.38 15.60
N ILE A 219 3.01 12.80 16.64
CA ILE A 219 3.56 13.65 17.70
C ILE A 219 4.71 12.93 18.41
N LEU A 220 4.51 11.68 18.83
CA LEU A 220 5.56 10.90 19.52
C LEU A 220 6.78 10.65 18.63
N ILE A 221 6.57 10.37 17.34
CA ILE A 221 7.66 10.22 16.36
C ILE A 221 8.42 11.54 16.22
N LEU A 222 7.74 12.69 16.13
CA LEU A 222 8.39 13.99 16.01
C LEU A 222 9.20 14.33 17.27
N GLU A 223 8.66 14.09 18.46
CA GLU A 223 9.40 14.27 19.71
C GLU A 223 10.66 13.41 19.76
N TYR A 224 10.54 12.14 19.36
CA TYR A 224 11.68 11.25 19.26
C TYR A 224 12.75 11.75 18.27
N LEU A 225 12.33 12.20 17.09
CA LEU A 225 13.26 12.71 16.07
C LEU A 225 13.95 14.01 16.50
N ILE A 226 13.24 14.88 17.22
CA ILE A 226 13.82 16.12 17.77
C ILE A 226 14.82 15.77 18.87
N HIS A 227 14.51 14.81 19.74
CA HIS A 227 15.40 14.35 20.79
C HIS A 227 16.71 13.76 20.24
N GLU A 228 16.63 12.84 19.28
CA GLU A 228 17.84 12.26 18.66
C GLU A 228 18.68 13.32 17.94
N LYS A 229 18.05 14.31 17.32
CA LYS A 229 18.77 15.46 16.75
C LYS A 229 19.44 16.33 17.81
N GLY A 230 18.77 16.59 18.93
CA GLY A 230 19.35 17.33 20.05
C GLY A 230 20.55 16.59 20.65
N LEU A 231 20.45 15.28 20.83
CA LEU A 231 21.57 14.44 21.28
C LEU A 231 22.77 14.52 20.34
N ALA A 232 22.54 14.47 19.03
CA ALA A 232 23.59 14.65 18.04
C ALA A 232 24.25 16.05 18.09
N MET A 233 23.55 17.05 18.65
CA MET A 233 24.09 18.41 18.89
C MET A 233 24.76 18.56 20.26
N GLY A 234 24.76 17.52 21.10
CA GLY A 234 25.35 17.53 22.44
C GLY A 234 24.39 17.91 23.57
N ASP A 235 23.10 18.02 23.30
CA ASP A 235 22.09 18.26 24.34
C ASP A 235 21.98 17.04 25.27
N PRO A 236 21.66 17.25 26.57
CA PRO A 236 21.44 16.14 27.49
C PRO A 236 20.20 15.33 27.12
N ASN A 237 20.18 14.07 27.56
CA ASN A 237 19.01 13.18 27.39
C ASN A 237 17.75 13.82 28.00
N SER A 238 16.84 14.28 27.15
CA SER A 238 15.57 14.93 27.53
C SER A 238 14.36 13.99 27.59
N LEU A 239 14.44 12.78 27.00
CA LEU A 239 13.35 11.81 27.01
C LEU A 239 13.43 10.84 28.19
N PRO A 240 12.29 10.46 28.79
CA PRO A 240 12.25 9.40 29.81
C PRO A 240 12.73 8.07 29.23
N HIS A 241 13.44 7.27 30.05
CA HIS A 241 13.92 5.94 29.64
C HIS A 241 12.79 5.01 29.13
N ASN A 242 11.56 5.21 29.63
CA ASN A 242 10.40 4.40 29.25
C ASN A 242 9.75 4.84 27.92
N PHE A 243 10.25 5.89 27.27
CA PHE A 243 9.62 6.46 26.07
C PHE A 243 9.50 5.46 24.89
N PRO A 244 10.50 4.62 24.57
CA PRO A 244 10.34 3.58 23.54
C PRO A 244 9.23 2.57 23.87
N PHE A 245 9.08 2.21 25.15
CA PHE A 245 8.01 1.33 25.63
C PHE A 245 6.62 1.99 25.57
N LEU A 246 6.54 3.31 25.42
CA LEU A 246 5.30 4.03 25.13
C LEU A 246 5.07 4.16 23.62
N LEU A 247 6.11 4.53 22.86
CA LEU A 247 6.06 4.78 21.43
C LEU A 247 5.60 3.55 20.66
N TYR A 248 6.25 2.40 20.87
CA TYR A 248 5.99 1.20 20.10
C TYR A 248 4.56 0.66 20.28
N PRO A 249 4.03 0.45 21.51
CA PRO A 249 2.65 0.02 21.69
C PRO A 249 1.63 1.02 21.15
N THR A 250 1.90 2.32 21.30
CA THR A 250 1.04 3.36 20.73
C THR A 250 0.96 3.22 19.21
N LEU A 251 2.10 3.10 18.52
CA LEU A 251 2.12 2.87 17.08
C LEU A 251 1.37 1.58 16.70
N ALA A 252 1.55 0.49 17.43
CA ALA A 252 0.83 -0.76 17.16
C ALA A 252 -0.70 -0.59 17.28
N VAL A 253 -1.20 0.10 18.31
CA VAL A 253 -2.64 0.36 18.46
C VAL A 253 -3.16 1.26 17.31
N LEU A 254 -2.41 2.31 16.96
CA LEU A 254 -2.80 3.23 15.90
C LEU A 254 -2.80 2.55 14.52
N PHE A 255 -1.80 1.71 14.22
CA PHE A 255 -1.77 0.94 12.99
C PHE A 255 -2.90 -0.09 12.94
N PHE A 256 -3.27 -0.72 14.06
CA PHE A 256 -4.42 -1.63 14.11
C PHE A 256 -5.70 -0.93 13.67
N ILE A 257 -5.98 0.27 14.19
CA ILE A 257 -7.15 1.07 13.78
C ILE A 257 -7.01 1.51 12.31
N GLY A 258 -5.82 2.00 11.92
CA GLY A 258 -5.54 2.44 10.55
C GLY A 258 -5.72 1.33 9.50
N GLN A 259 -5.43 0.08 9.84
CA GLN A 259 -5.62 -1.06 8.93
C GLN A 259 -7.07 -1.23 8.51
N TYR A 260 -8.05 -0.94 9.37
CA TYR A 260 -9.47 -1.03 9.02
C TYR A 260 -9.92 0.12 8.11
N VAL A 261 -9.31 1.30 8.25
CA VAL A 261 -9.50 2.41 7.31
C VAL A 261 -8.94 2.04 5.93
N LEU A 262 -7.78 1.40 5.87
CA LEU A 262 -7.23 0.85 4.61
C LEU A 262 -8.06 -0.33 4.07
N GLY A 263 -8.66 -1.12 4.97
CA GLY A 263 -9.60 -2.19 4.63
C GLY A 263 -10.79 -1.70 3.79
N PHE A 264 -11.29 -0.51 4.10
CA PHE A 264 -12.33 0.16 3.31
C PHE A 264 -11.89 0.45 1.87
N CYS A 265 -10.62 0.84 1.66
CA CYS A 265 -10.05 1.01 0.33
C CYS A 265 -10.07 -0.32 -0.44
N TYR A 266 -9.67 -1.43 0.19
CA TYR A 266 -9.65 -2.75 -0.47
C TYR A 266 -11.04 -3.21 -0.91
N TYR A 267 -12.06 -3.05 -0.06
CA TYR A 267 -13.44 -3.36 -0.46
C TYR A 267 -13.93 -2.46 -1.59
N THR A 268 -13.59 -1.18 -1.57
CA THR A 268 -13.97 -0.27 -2.67
C THR A 268 -13.33 -0.71 -3.99
N MET A 269 -12.05 -1.09 -3.98
CA MET A 269 -11.38 -1.58 -5.18
C MET A 269 -11.96 -2.92 -5.66
N TYR A 270 -12.45 -3.76 -4.77
CA TYR A 270 -13.20 -4.96 -5.13
C TYR A 270 -14.49 -4.61 -5.89
N PHE A 271 -15.27 -3.63 -5.42
CA PHE A 271 -16.46 -3.16 -6.14
C PHE A 271 -16.13 -2.44 -7.45
N VAL A 272 -15.00 -1.74 -7.54
CA VAL A 272 -14.48 -1.18 -8.80
C VAL A 272 -14.21 -2.28 -9.80
N TYR A 273 -13.49 -3.34 -9.40
CA TYR A 273 -13.25 -4.52 -10.22
C TYR A 273 -14.56 -5.10 -10.76
N LEU A 274 -15.54 -5.35 -9.90
CA LEU A 274 -16.83 -5.90 -10.30
C LEU A 274 -17.58 -5.00 -11.29
N SER A 275 -17.54 -3.68 -11.08
CA SER A 275 -18.19 -2.73 -11.98
C SER A 275 -17.55 -2.70 -13.37
N ILE A 276 -16.22 -2.77 -13.45
CA ILE A 276 -15.49 -2.81 -14.73
C ILE A 276 -15.79 -4.12 -15.45
N LYS A 277 -15.71 -5.26 -14.75
CA LYS A 277 -16.04 -6.58 -15.31
C LYS A 277 -17.43 -6.58 -15.93
N LYS A 278 -18.43 -6.09 -15.20
CA LYS A 278 -19.81 -6.01 -15.71
C LYS A 278 -19.93 -5.17 -16.99
N ARG A 279 -19.24 -4.03 -17.06
CA ARG A 279 -19.22 -3.19 -18.27
C ARG A 279 -18.56 -3.89 -19.45
N VAL A 280 -17.55 -4.70 -19.21
CA VAL A 280 -16.88 -5.49 -20.26
C VAL A 280 -17.80 -6.61 -20.75
N ASP A 281 -18.47 -7.32 -19.84
CA ASP A 281 -19.41 -8.39 -20.18
C ASP A 281 -20.65 -7.86 -20.93
N GLU A 282 -21.20 -6.70 -20.52
CA GLU A 282 -22.32 -6.05 -21.20
C GLU A 282 -21.94 -5.61 -22.63
N LYS A 283 -20.73 -5.07 -22.81
CA LYS A 283 -20.21 -4.73 -24.15
C LYS A 283 -20.02 -5.97 -25.02
N ALA A 284 -19.50 -7.06 -24.46
CA ALA A 284 -19.33 -8.32 -25.20
C ALA A 284 -20.69 -8.88 -25.68
N LYS A 285 -21.70 -8.90 -24.81
CA LYS A 285 -23.07 -9.33 -25.15
C LYS A 285 -23.70 -8.46 -26.24
N ALA A 286 -23.55 -7.14 -26.15
CA ALA A 286 -24.09 -6.21 -27.14
C ALA A 286 -23.45 -6.39 -28.54
N THR A 287 -22.17 -6.78 -28.61
CA THR A 287 -21.50 -7.09 -29.88
C THR A 287 -22.02 -8.39 -30.49
N ILE A 288 -22.26 -9.43 -29.68
CA ILE A 288 -22.80 -10.72 -30.14
C ILE A 288 -24.23 -10.56 -30.69
N HIS A 289 -25.06 -9.69 -30.10
CA HIS A 289 -26.40 -9.43 -30.61
C HIS A 289 -26.45 -8.55 -31.88
N ARG A 290 -25.32 -7.97 -32.29
CA ARG A 290 -25.21 -7.15 -33.52
C ARG A 290 -24.57 -7.89 -34.70
N SER A 291 -23.98 -9.07 -34.47
CA SER A 291 -23.42 -9.97 -35.49
C SER A 291 -24.42 -11.04 -35.90
#